data_AF-A0A845R559-F1
#
_entry.id   AF-A0A845R559-F1
#
_cell.length_a   1.000
_cell.length_b   1.000
_cell.length_c   1.000
_cell.angle_alpha   90.00
_cell.angle_beta   90.00
_cell.angle_gamma   90.00
#
_symmetry.space_group_name_H-M   'P 1'
#
loop_
_entity.id
_entity.type
_entity.pdbx_description
1 polymer ?
#
loop_
_entity_poly.entity_id
_entity_poly.type
_entity_poly.pdbx_seq_one_letter_code
_entity_poly.pdbx_strand_id
1 'polypeptide(L)'
;MAEYIEKSEIYRRYFNNGCGVVRLHVSDIDVIPAADVAPVVHGRWIDNGIPGSMLSGCSECGFTCGAYSFKYCPNCGAKMDKEEV
;
A
#
# COMPACT_ATOMS: atom_id res chain seq x y z
N MET A 1 7.64 -7.89 -10.43
CA MET A 1 7.32 -6.84 -9.43
C MET A 1 6.55 -5.77 -10.16
N ALA A 2 5.52 -5.18 -9.55
CA ALA A 2 4.82 -4.07 -10.18
C ALA A 2 5.67 -2.80 -10.04
N GLU A 3 5.77 -2.03 -11.13
CA GLU A 3 6.38 -0.70 -11.12
C GLU A 3 5.29 0.35 -11.15
N TYR A 4 5.45 1.38 -10.33
CA TYR A 4 4.48 2.46 -10.19
C TYR A 4 5.08 3.76 -10.70
N ILE A 5 4.26 4.66 -11.21
CA ILE A 5 4.69 6.00 -11.63
C ILE A 5 3.89 7.03 -10.85
N GLU A 6 4.57 8.04 -10.33
CA GLU A 6 3.92 9.18 -9.70
C GLU A 6 3.06 9.95 -10.71
N LYS A 7 1.78 10.19 -10.38
CA LYS A 7 0.86 10.91 -11.28
C LYS A 7 1.37 12.33 -11.61
N SER A 8 2.07 12.96 -10.68
CA SER A 8 2.70 14.27 -10.86
C SER A 8 3.73 14.27 -11.99
N GLU A 9 4.48 13.17 -12.18
CA GLU A 9 5.44 13.03 -13.28
C GLU A 9 4.75 12.99 -14.64
N ILE A 10 3.60 12.31 -14.72
CA ILE A 10 2.79 12.29 -15.94
C ILE A 10 2.30 13.70 -16.29
N TYR A 11 1.73 14.42 -15.30
CA TYR A 11 1.27 15.79 -15.54
C TYR A 11 2.40 16.74 -15.91
N ARG A 12 3.53 16.68 -15.19
CA ARG A 12 4.68 17.55 -15.43
C ARG A 12 5.23 17.41 -16.84
N ARG A 13 5.31 16.17 -17.35
CA ARG A 13 5.95 15.88 -18.65
C ARG A 13 5.02 16.10 -19.83
N TYR A 14 3.73 15.83 -19.65
CA TYR A 14 2.84 15.67 -20.79
C TYR A 14 1.56 16.50 -20.74
N PHE A 15 1.26 17.18 -19.64
CA PHE A 15 0.09 18.04 -19.57
C PHE A 15 0.31 19.32 -20.40
N ASN A 16 -0.36 19.43 -21.55
CA ASN A 16 -0.33 20.62 -22.38
C ASN A 16 -1.58 21.48 -22.12
N ASN A 17 -1.48 22.37 -21.11
CA ASN A 17 -2.34 23.49 -20.65
C ASN A 17 -3.67 23.85 -21.37
N GLY A 18 -4.43 22.89 -21.91
CA GLY A 18 -5.67 23.17 -22.63
C GLY A 18 -6.28 22.02 -23.43
N CYS A 19 -5.53 20.94 -23.73
CA CYS A 19 -6.07 19.76 -24.40
C CYS A 19 -5.89 18.53 -23.51
N GLY A 20 -7.00 17.86 -23.14
CA GLY A 20 -6.99 16.61 -22.36
C GLY A 20 -6.46 15.39 -23.14
N VAL A 21 -5.95 15.58 -24.36
CA VAL A 21 -5.40 14.51 -25.19
C VAL A 21 -3.89 14.67 -25.29
N VAL A 22 -3.19 13.79 -24.58
CA VAL A 22 -1.76 13.58 -24.69
C VAL A 22 -1.50 12.35 -25.56
N ARG A 23 -0.62 12.46 -26.56
CA ARG A 23 -0.05 11.27 -27.20
C ARG A 23 1.17 10.83 -26.41
N LEU A 24 1.08 9.66 -25.79
CA LEU A 24 2.19 8.99 -25.10
C LEU A 24 2.64 7.81 -25.95
N HIS A 25 3.92 7.77 -26.31
CA HIS A 25 4.53 6.56 -26.83
C HIS A 25 4.96 5.66 -25.67
N VAL A 26 5.01 4.34 -25.87
CA VAL A 26 5.40 3.41 -24.78
C VAL A 26 6.81 3.74 -24.25
N SER A 27 7.73 4.10 -25.14
CA SER A 27 9.08 4.54 -24.75
C SER A 27 9.11 5.79 -23.87
N ASP A 28 8.05 6.61 -23.89
CA ASP A 28 7.95 7.78 -23.01
C ASP A 28 7.68 7.35 -21.56
N ILE A 29 7.05 6.19 -21.35
CA ILE A 29 6.77 5.62 -20.03
C ILE A 29 8.03 4.96 -19.47
N ASP A 30 8.77 4.24 -20.32
CA ASP A 30 9.99 3.49 -19.93
C ASP A 30 11.12 4.40 -19.40
N VAL A 31 11.09 5.70 -19.74
CA VAL A 31 12.06 6.70 -19.25
C VAL A 31 11.63 7.42 -17.97
N ILE A 32 10.44 7.13 -17.45
CA ILE A 32 9.96 7.70 -16.18
C ILE A 32 10.49 6.83 -15.04
N PRO A 33 11.17 7.42 -14.04
CA PRO A 33 11.62 6.66 -12.88
C PRO A 33 10.45 5.99 -12.18
N ALA A 34 10.65 4.74 -11.76
CA ALA A 34 9.70 4.06 -10.89
C ALA A 34 9.56 4.81 -9.56
N ALA A 35 8.32 4.96 -9.10
CA ALA A 35 7.99 5.49 -7.80
C ALA A 35 8.49 4.54 -6.71
N ASP A 36 9.10 5.09 -5.67
CA ASP A 36 9.57 4.34 -4.51
C ASP A 36 8.38 4.07 -3.57
N VAL A 37 7.56 3.09 -3.95
CA VAL A 37 6.35 2.72 -3.20
C VAL A 37 6.24 1.20 -3.08
N ALA A 38 5.80 0.76 -1.90
CA ALA A 38 5.38 -0.62 -1.68
C ALA A 38 3.86 -0.73 -1.87
N PRO A 39 3.36 -1.83 -2.48
CA PRO A 39 1.93 -2.12 -2.48
C PRO A 39 1.37 -2.16 -1.07
N VAL A 40 0.14 -1.67 -0.89
CA VAL A 40 -0.54 -1.78 0.41
C VAL A 40 -0.78 -3.26 0.70
N VAL A 41 -0.23 -3.73 1.81
CA VAL A 41 -0.53 -5.06 2.34
C VAL A 41 -1.79 -4.95 3.19
N HIS A 42 -2.74 -5.84 2.95
CA HIS A 42 -3.98 -5.91 3.72
C HIS A 42 -3.89 -7.08 4.69
N GLY A 43 -4.28 -6.89 5.95
CA GLY A 43 -4.21 -7.88 7.01
C GLY A 43 -5.46 -7.86 7.88
N ARG A 44 -5.50 -8.77 8.86
CA ARG A 44 -6.48 -8.77 9.94
C ARG A 44 -5.80 -9.07 11.27
N TRP A 45 -6.48 -8.71 12.34
CA TRP A 45 -6.09 -9.10 13.69
C TRP A 45 -6.53 -10.55 13.93
N ILE A 46 -5.65 -11.34 14.50
CA ILE A 46 -5.87 -12.75 14.83
C ILE A 46 -5.53 -13.01 16.31
N ASP A 47 -6.06 -14.09 16.89
CA ASP A 47 -5.61 -14.54 18.20
C ASP A 47 -4.09 -14.76 18.20
N ASN A 48 -3.41 -14.25 19.23
CA ASN A 48 -1.96 -14.41 19.38
C ASN A 48 -1.58 -15.78 19.98
N GLY A 49 -2.54 -16.61 20.36
CA GLY A 49 -2.33 -17.96 20.87
C GLY A 49 -1.77 -18.01 22.29
N ILE A 50 -1.73 -16.88 23.02
CA ILE A 50 -1.27 -16.80 24.40
C ILE A 50 -2.50 -16.82 25.33
N PRO A 51 -2.71 -17.89 26.11
CA PRO A 51 -3.87 -17.99 27.00
C PRO A 51 -3.94 -16.80 27.97
N GLY A 52 -5.09 -16.11 27.98
CA GLY A 52 -5.33 -14.94 28.84
C GLY A 52 -4.74 -13.62 28.34
N SER A 53 -4.14 -13.59 27.15
CA SER A 53 -3.66 -12.34 26.55
C SER A 53 -4.81 -11.49 25.99
N MET A 54 -4.74 -10.17 26.20
CA MET A 54 -5.65 -9.20 25.57
C MET A 54 -5.09 -8.63 24.26
N LEU A 55 -3.94 -9.13 23.79
CA LEU A 55 -3.30 -8.67 22.57
C LEU A 55 -3.72 -9.54 21.39
N SER A 56 -3.67 -8.99 20.18
CA SER A 56 -3.92 -9.76 18.95
C SER A 56 -2.69 -9.67 18.04
N GLY A 57 -2.47 -10.74 17.27
CA GLY A 57 -1.41 -10.84 16.28
C GLY A 57 -1.83 -10.23 14.95
N CYS A 58 -0.87 -9.69 14.21
CA CYS A 58 -1.05 -9.35 12.81
C CYS A 58 -0.99 -10.62 11.94
N SER A 59 -1.98 -10.82 11.05
CA SER A 59 -1.98 -11.96 10.11
C SER A 59 -0.79 -12.01 9.14
N GLU A 60 -0.17 -10.86 8.86
CA GLU A 60 0.87 -10.75 7.82
C GLU A 60 2.29 -10.90 8.37
N CYS A 61 2.54 -10.46 9.61
CA CYS A 61 3.88 -10.49 10.21
C CYS A 61 3.95 -11.12 11.61
N GLY A 62 2.82 -11.51 12.21
CA GLY A 62 2.75 -12.10 13.55
C GLY A 62 2.99 -11.13 14.71
N PHE A 63 3.27 -9.85 14.43
CA PHE A 63 3.49 -8.86 15.49
C PHE A 63 2.24 -8.72 16.35
N THR A 64 2.44 -8.82 17.68
CA THR A 64 1.36 -8.83 18.66
C THR A 64 1.23 -7.46 19.31
N CYS A 65 0.05 -6.85 19.26
CA CYS A 65 -0.21 -5.55 19.87
C CYS A 65 -1.69 -5.36 20.25
N GLY A 66 -2.03 -4.19 20.81
CA GLY A 66 -3.42 -3.77 21.09
C GLY A 66 -4.20 -3.48 19.80
N ALA A 67 -4.51 -4.53 19.07
CA ALA A 67 -5.05 -4.58 17.72
C ALA A 67 -6.23 -3.65 17.42
N TYR A 68 -7.29 -3.70 18.23
CA TYR A 68 -8.56 -3.03 17.94
C TYR A 68 -8.51 -1.49 18.02
N SER A 69 -7.39 -0.92 18.47
CA SER A 69 -7.17 0.53 18.44
C SER A 69 -6.50 1.03 17.16
N PHE A 70 -5.94 0.14 16.33
CA PHE A 70 -5.16 0.52 15.15
C PHE A 70 -5.79 0.02 13.84
N LYS A 71 -5.85 0.91 12.85
CA LYS A 71 -6.25 0.58 11.47
C LYS A 71 -5.12 -0.05 10.64
N TYR A 72 -3.90 -0.12 11.19
CA TYR A 72 -2.72 -0.64 10.52
C TYR A 72 -1.83 -1.38 11.54
N CYS A 73 -1.07 -2.37 11.09
CA CYS A 73 -0.01 -2.96 11.91
C CYS A 73 1.12 -1.94 12.11
N PRO A 74 1.51 -1.62 13.34
CA PRO A 74 2.61 -0.69 13.60
C PRO A 74 3.99 -1.25 13.19
N ASN A 75 4.11 -2.57 13.01
CA ASN A 75 5.37 -3.22 12.66
C ASN A 75 5.58 -3.33 11.13
N CYS A 76 4.57 -3.76 10.38
CA CYS A 76 4.70 -3.98 8.93
C CYS A 76 3.86 -3.03 8.05
N GLY A 77 3.07 -2.14 8.65
CA GLY A 77 2.21 -1.21 7.91
C GLY A 77 0.98 -1.84 7.25
N ALA A 78 0.74 -3.15 7.43
CA ALA A 78 -0.42 -3.82 6.86
C ALA A 78 -1.73 -3.16 7.33
N LYS A 79 -2.61 -2.82 6.40
CA LYS A 79 -3.92 -2.22 6.69
C LYS A 79 -4.89 -3.28 7.21
N MET A 80 -5.48 -3.03 8.36
CA MET A 80 -6.32 -3.98 9.10
C MET A 80 -7.78 -3.84 8.70
N ASP A 81 -8.08 -4.13 7.43
CA ASP A 81 -9.41 -4.01 6.83
C ASP A 81 -9.92 -5.32 6.21
N LYS A 82 -9.20 -6.44 6.39
CA LYS A 82 -9.75 -7.77 6.06
C LYS A 82 -10.70 -8.21 7.17
N GLU A 83 -11.91 -8.64 6.79
CA GLU A 83 -12.86 -9.26 7.71
C GLU A 83 -12.41 -10.67 8.12
N GLU A 84 -12.85 -11.13 9.29
CA GLU A 84 -12.82 -12.55 9.65
C GLU A 84 -13.85 -13.28 8.76
N VAL A 85 -13.37 -14.22 7.95
CA VAL A 85 -14.22 -15.12 7.13
C VAL A 85 -14.41 -16.40 7.91
#